data_AF-A0A927BP64-F1
#
_entry.id   AF-A0A927BP64-F1
#
_cell.length_a   1.000
_cell.length_b   1.000
_cell.length_c   1.000
_cell.angle_alpha   90.00
_cell.angle_beta   90.00
_cell.angle_gamma   90.00
#
_symmetry.space_group_name_H-M   'P 1'
#
loop_
_entity.id
_entity.type
_entity.pdbx_description
1 polymer ?
#
loop_
_entity_poly.entity_id
_entity_poly.type
_entity_poly.pdbx_seq_one_letter_code
_entity_poly.pdbx_strand_id
1 'polypeptide(L)'
;MHVPFRSLASRQPYGVAAAFLALVLAMGLLVLLPAQTQAASPADEKMELVIQPYMEGYADGTFGPERQVTRAEAAAMVARLYGSGDAQGTASYRDVPASHWAAGTIAWADDKQLMVGYPNGDFRPNRSITRAELASLLVRAAGHALPNAEDGEPFTDMDGHWAAANVAQLSTAGIIGGYVDGSFRPDEAITRAESVAMLNRLLGMNGDSDSAPLYSDVPARHWAYAAIQAASIRS
;
A
#
# COMPACT_ATOMS: atom_id res chain seq x y z
N MET A 1 -4.84 67.88 44.65
CA MET A 1 -5.01 66.41 44.74
C MET A 1 -6.47 66.04 44.47
N HIS A 2 -6.79 64.75 44.37
CA HIS A 2 -7.95 64.27 43.62
C HIS A 2 -9.19 64.03 44.49
N VAL A 3 -10.35 64.57 44.07
CA VAL A 3 -11.70 64.28 44.59
C VAL A 3 -12.72 64.50 43.44
N PRO A 4 -13.89 63.80 43.44
CA PRO A 4 -14.27 63.03 42.26
C PRO A 4 -15.75 63.22 41.83
N PHE A 5 -16.28 62.24 41.07
CA PHE A 5 -17.68 61.77 40.91
C PHE A 5 -18.26 61.68 39.49
N ARG A 6 -18.85 60.49 39.24
CA ARG A 6 -19.96 60.13 38.35
C ARG A 6 -20.34 61.06 37.19
N SER A 7 -20.32 60.49 35.98
CA SER A 7 -21.44 60.65 35.05
C SER A 7 -22.46 59.53 35.31
N LEU A 8 -23.76 59.81 35.16
CA LEU A 8 -24.87 58.87 35.32
C LEU A 8 -25.59 58.68 33.97
N ALA A 9 -26.20 57.50 33.78
CA ALA A 9 -26.96 57.21 32.56
C ALA A 9 -28.37 57.83 32.57
N SER A 10 -28.91 58.09 31.37
CA SER A 10 -30.12 57.42 30.82
C SER A 10 -31.11 58.33 30.06
N ARG A 11 -31.84 57.71 29.10
CA ARG A 11 -33.09 58.13 28.41
C ARG A 11 -32.94 59.27 27.37
N GLN A 12 -33.38 59.18 26.10
CA GLN A 12 -34.64 58.70 25.47
C GLN A 12 -35.87 59.56 25.86
N PRO A 13 -36.91 59.81 25.00
CA PRO A 13 -37.38 59.11 23.78
C PRO A 13 -36.90 59.80 22.46
N TYR A 14 -37.44 59.66 21.23
CA TYR A 14 -38.70 59.16 20.61
C TYR A 14 -38.37 58.38 19.29
N GLY A 15 -39.25 57.86 18.41
CA GLY A 15 -40.73 57.92 18.22
C GLY A 15 -41.18 59.00 17.21
N VAL A 16 -42.11 58.81 16.24
CA VAL A 16 -42.86 57.62 15.73
C VAL A 16 -43.16 57.83 14.23
N ALA A 17 -43.39 56.75 13.47
CA ALA A 17 -44.11 56.68 12.16
C ALA A 17 -43.52 57.32 10.89
N ALA A 18 -43.18 56.45 9.92
CA ALA A 18 -43.49 56.61 8.49
C ALA A 18 -43.62 55.20 7.87
N ALA A 19 -44.56 54.99 6.94
CA ALA A 19 -44.83 53.66 6.37
C ALA A 19 -44.41 53.58 4.89
N PHE A 20 -43.77 52.49 4.49
CA PHE A 20 -43.65 52.09 3.09
C PHE A 20 -43.96 50.60 2.91
N LEU A 21 -44.99 50.33 2.13
CA LEU A 21 -45.49 48.99 1.80
C LEU A 21 -44.83 48.51 0.50
N ALA A 22 -43.86 47.60 0.60
CA ALA A 22 -43.18 47.00 -0.56
C ALA A 22 -43.48 45.49 -0.63
N LEU A 23 -44.53 45.13 -1.36
CA LEU A 23 -44.97 43.74 -1.55
C LEU A 23 -44.04 43.00 -2.52
N VAL A 24 -42.99 42.38 -2.00
CA VAL A 24 -42.17 41.43 -2.80
C VAL A 24 -42.83 40.05 -2.76
N LEU A 25 -43.59 39.73 -3.80
CA LEU A 25 -44.10 38.38 -4.06
C LEU A 25 -42.94 37.46 -4.50
N ALA A 26 -42.16 36.99 -3.54
CA ALA A 26 -41.16 35.95 -3.72
C ALA A 26 -41.85 34.60 -3.95
N MET A 27 -42.41 34.41 -5.15
CA MET A 27 -43.05 33.16 -5.55
C MET A 27 -41.99 32.05 -5.56
N GLY A 28 -42.23 30.99 -4.79
CA GLY A 28 -41.21 30.01 -4.42
C GLY A 28 -40.71 29.15 -5.58
N LEU A 29 -39.69 29.62 -6.31
CA LEU A 29 -38.83 28.75 -7.09
C LEU A 29 -37.88 28.04 -6.12
N LEU A 30 -38.28 26.85 -5.66
CA LEU A 30 -37.39 25.94 -4.94
C LEU A 30 -36.31 25.47 -5.93
N VAL A 31 -35.21 26.22 -6.01
CA VAL A 31 -34.00 25.78 -6.70
C VAL A 31 -33.45 24.62 -5.90
N LEU A 32 -33.83 23.41 -6.32
CA LEU A 32 -33.26 22.16 -5.83
C LEU A 32 -31.82 22.10 -6.32
N LEU A 33 -30.93 22.79 -5.60
CA LEU A 33 -29.49 22.55 -5.70
C LEU A 33 -29.30 21.03 -5.56
N PRO A 34 -28.62 20.35 -6.51
CA PRO A 34 -28.23 18.98 -6.26
C PRO A 34 -27.43 18.99 -4.96
N ALA A 35 -27.75 18.05 -4.06
CA ALA A 35 -26.97 17.91 -2.84
C ALA A 35 -25.51 17.77 -3.25
N GLN A 36 -24.69 18.75 -2.87
CA GLN A 36 -23.26 18.75 -3.17
C GLN A 36 -22.74 17.45 -2.59
N THR A 37 -22.45 16.49 -3.46
CA THR A 37 -21.89 15.21 -3.06
C THR A 37 -20.47 15.54 -2.68
N GLN A 38 -20.28 15.89 -1.40
CA GLN A 38 -18.99 16.16 -0.81
C GLN A 38 -18.16 14.92 -1.06
N ALA A 39 -17.27 15.01 -2.06
CA ALA A 39 -16.33 13.93 -2.35
C ALA A 39 -15.63 13.61 -1.03
N ALA A 40 -15.53 12.31 -0.73
CA ALA A 40 -14.86 11.85 0.48
C ALA A 40 -13.44 12.46 0.53
N SER A 41 -12.90 12.61 1.74
CA SER A 41 -11.53 13.10 1.86
C SER A 41 -10.61 12.16 1.07
N PRO A 42 -9.60 12.64 0.33
CA PRO A 42 -8.61 11.77 -0.31
C PRO A 42 -7.85 10.86 0.67
N ALA A 43 -8.02 11.06 1.98
CA ALA A 43 -7.53 10.17 3.04
C ALA A 43 -8.44 8.97 3.36
N ASP A 44 -9.69 8.93 2.86
CA ASP A 44 -10.69 7.90 3.15
C ASP A 44 -10.77 6.79 2.07
N GLU A 45 -9.93 6.86 1.02
CA GLU A 45 -9.81 5.79 0.03
C GLU A 45 -9.20 4.55 0.68
N LYS A 46 -10.04 3.53 0.92
CA LYS A 46 -9.59 2.28 1.54
C LYS A 46 -8.59 1.57 0.63
N MET A 47 -7.36 1.49 1.11
CA MET A 47 -6.27 0.74 0.49
C MET A 47 -6.55 -0.77 0.57
N GLU A 48 -7.33 -1.29 -0.38
CA GLU A 48 -7.81 -2.67 -0.44
C GLU A 48 -7.05 -3.48 -1.50
N LEU A 49 -6.65 -4.72 -1.14
CA LEU A 49 -5.89 -5.60 -2.02
C LEU A 49 -6.77 -6.13 -3.16
N VAL A 50 -6.42 -5.76 -4.39
CA VAL A 50 -7.07 -6.19 -5.63
C VAL A 50 -6.51 -7.54 -6.06
N ILE A 51 -7.39 -8.54 -6.20
CA ILE A 51 -7.05 -9.85 -6.73
C ILE A 51 -6.89 -9.75 -8.26
N GLN A 52 -5.67 -9.41 -8.69
CA GLN A 52 -5.28 -9.34 -10.10
C GLN A 52 -3.82 -9.79 -10.30
N PRO A 53 -3.42 -10.20 -11.52
CA PRO A 53 -2.02 -10.50 -11.81
C PRO A 53 -1.14 -9.25 -11.66
N TYR A 54 0.06 -9.42 -11.10
CA TYR A 54 0.98 -8.34 -10.71
C TYR A 54 2.43 -8.56 -11.20
N MET A 55 2.73 -9.74 -11.74
CA MET A 55 4.05 -10.10 -12.27
C MET A 55 4.11 -10.01 -13.79
N GLU A 56 5.27 -9.59 -14.28
CA GLU A 56 5.67 -9.66 -15.68
C GLU A 56 6.85 -10.63 -15.82
N GLY A 57 6.92 -11.32 -16.96
CA GLY A 57 8.11 -12.05 -17.39
C GLY A 57 9.12 -11.13 -18.09
N TYR A 58 10.23 -11.70 -18.52
CA TYR A 58 11.22 -11.01 -19.33
C TYR A 58 10.94 -11.21 -20.84
N ALA A 59 11.43 -10.28 -21.66
CA ALA A 59 11.16 -10.24 -23.11
C ALA A 59 11.76 -11.42 -23.91
N ASP A 60 12.53 -12.30 -23.26
CA ASP A 60 13.05 -13.56 -23.81
C ASP A 60 12.09 -14.76 -23.60
N GLY A 61 10.93 -14.55 -22.97
CA GLY A 61 9.97 -15.61 -22.65
C GLY A 61 10.32 -16.42 -21.40
N THR A 62 11.12 -15.85 -20.49
CA THR A 62 11.40 -16.42 -19.16
C THR A 62 10.67 -15.68 -18.04
N PHE A 63 10.40 -16.38 -16.94
CA PHE A 63 9.97 -15.75 -15.68
C PHE A 63 11.15 -15.44 -14.75
N GLY A 64 12.21 -16.24 -14.84
CA GLY A 64 13.37 -16.23 -13.96
C GLY A 64 13.02 -16.53 -12.49
N PRO A 65 12.48 -17.72 -12.17
CA PRO A 65 11.95 -18.03 -10.83
C PRO A 65 12.99 -17.87 -9.71
N GLU A 66 14.23 -18.28 -9.97
CA GLU A 66 15.34 -18.23 -9.02
C GLU A 66 16.13 -16.92 -9.05
N ARG A 67 15.72 -15.93 -9.86
CA ARG A 67 16.31 -14.58 -9.80
C ARG A 67 15.81 -13.88 -8.54
N GLN A 68 16.70 -13.16 -7.86
CA GLN A 68 16.37 -12.35 -6.70
C GLN A 68 15.50 -11.15 -7.09
N VAL A 69 14.54 -10.79 -6.24
CA VAL A 69 13.69 -9.61 -6.40
C VAL A 69 14.44 -8.36 -5.94
N THR A 70 14.53 -7.34 -6.80
CA THR A 70 15.04 -6.00 -6.43
C THR A 70 14.04 -5.18 -5.61
N ARG A 71 14.51 -4.21 -4.82
CA ARG A 71 13.64 -3.28 -4.08
C ARG A 71 12.71 -2.47 -5.00
N ALA A 72 13.11 -2.20 -6.24
CA ALA A 72 12.24 -1.61 -7.26
C ALA A 72 11.14 -2.58 -7.74
N GLU A 73 11.48 -3.85 -8.01
CA GLU A 73 10.47 -4.88 -8.31
C GLU A 73 9.50 -5.09 -7.14
N ALA A 74 9.97 -5.07 -5.89
CA ALA A 74 9.10 -5.16 -4.71
C ALA A 74 8.11 -3.98 -4.61
N ALA A 75 8.55 -2.75 -4.87
CA ALA A 75 7.69 -1.58 -4.90
C ALA A 75 6.65 -1.65 -6.04
N ALA A 76 7.05 -2.12 -7.23
CA ALA A 76 6.14 -2.30 -8.36
C ALA A 76 5.13 -3.45 -8.12
N MET A 77 5.55 -4.56 -7.51
CA MET A 77 4.64 -5.66 -7.13
C MET A 77 3.57 -5.15 -6.17
N VAL A 78 3.95 -4.53 -5.04
CA VAL A 78 2.98 -4.08 -4.04
C VAL A 78 2.05 -2.99 -4.60
N ALA A 79 2.56 -2.05 -5.40
CA ALA A 79 1.72 -1.03 -6.03
C ALA A 79 0.66 -1.63 -6.97
N ARG A 80 0.99 -2.69 -7.72
CA ARG A 80 0.04 -3.42 -8.56
C ARG A 80 -1.07 -4.13 -7.77
N LEU A 81 -0.81 -4.55 -6.53
CA LEU A 81 -1.86 -5.12 -5.67
C LEU A 81 -2.95 -4.09 -5.31
N TYR A 82 -2.68 -2.80 -5.43
CA TYR A 82 -3.64 -1.72 -5.14
C TYR A 82 -4.04 -0.94 -6.41
N GLY A 83 -4.03 -1.62 -7.57
CA GLY A 83 -4.34 -0.99 -8.87
C GLY A 83 -3.36 0.11 -9.30
N SER A 84 -2.32 0.38 -8.52
CA SER A 84 -1.42 1.54 -8.64
C SER A 84 -0.13 1.17 -9.39
N GLY A 85 -0.19 0.18 -10.28
CA GLY A 85 0.98 -0.29 -11.06
C GLY A 85 1.56 0.78 -11.99
N ASP A 86 0.70 1.64 -12.52
CA ASP A 86 1.07 2.78 -13.38
C ASP A 86 1.17 4.10 -12.59
N ALA A 87 1.40 4.03 -11.27
CA ALA A 87 1.51 5.21 -10.41
C ALA A 87 2.54 6.21 -10.97
N GLN A 88 2.13 7.48 -11.04
CA GLN A 88 2.95 8.58 -11.56
C GLN A 88 3.47 9.44 -10.41
N GLY A 89 4.69 9.95 -10.55
CA GLY A 89 5.35 10.78 -9.54
C GLY A 89 6.83 10.46 -9.42
N THR A 90 7.50 11.14 -8.47
CA THR A 90 8.93 10.97 -8.21
C THR A 90 9.20 11.04 -6.72
N ALA A 91 9.73 9.95 -6.16
CA ALA A 91 10.21 9.95 -4.77
C ALA A 91 11.45 10.86 -4.65
N SER A 92 11.68 11.45 -3.47
CA SER A 92 12.83 12.35 -3.24
C SER A 92 14.14 11.60 -2.94
N TYR A 93 14.37 10.48 -3.64
CA TYR A 93 15.54 9.62 -3.45
C TYR A 93 16.63 9.92 -4.49
N ARG A 94 17.86 10.12 -4.03
CA ARG A 94 18.99 10.60 -4.85
C ARG A 94 19.42 9.62 -5.95
N ASP A 95 19.15 8.33 -5.74
CA ASP A 95 19.47 7.22 -6.63
C ASP A 95 18.25 6.72 -7.45
N VAL A 96 17.11 7.42 -7.38
CA VAL A 96 15.90 7.16 -8.18
C VAL A 96 15.62 8.38 -9.07
N PRO A 97 16.25 8.51 -10.24
CA PRO A 97 15.95 9.60 -11.17
C PRO A 97 14.51 9.48 -11.69
N ALA A 98 13.91 10.61 -12.08
CA ALA A 98 12.53 10.66 -12.59
C ALA A 98 12.26 9.78 -13.84
N SER A 99 13.32 9.40 -14.57
CA SER A 99 13.27 8.48 -15.72
C SER A 99 13.46 7.01 -15.36
N HIS A 100 13.63 6.67 -14.07
CA HIS A 100 13.67 5.28 -13.62
C HIS A 100 12.27 4.65 -13.76
N TRP A 101 12.19 3.46 -14.34
CA TRP A 101 10.91 2.79 -14.65
C TRP A 101 9.98 2.64 -13.43
N ALA A 102 10.54 2.42 -12.24
CA ALA A 102 9.80 2.33 -10.99
C ALA A 102 9.68 3.66 -10.20
N ALA A 103 10.02 4.82 -10.78
CA ALA A 103 10.09 6.09 -10.02
C ALA A 103 8.76 6.44 -9.32
N GLY A 104 7.63 6.24 -10.02
CA GLY A 104 6.30 6.52 -9.49
C GLY A 104 5.74 5.43 -8.57
N THR A 105 6.03 4.15 -8.82
CA THR A 105 5.65 3.06 -7.89
C THR A 105 6.47 3.07 -6.61
N ILE A 106 7.73 3.49 -6.66
CA ILE A 106 8.56 3.80 -5.47
C ILE A 106 7.98 5.01 -4.73
N ALA A 107 7.59 6.09 -5.43
CA ALA A 107 6.95 7.25 -4.81
C ALA A 107 5.64 6.89 -4.10
N TRP A 108 4.82 6.04 -4.73
CA TRP A 108 3.56 5.55 -4.17
C TRP A 108 3.79 4.65 -2.95
N ALA A 109 4.75 3.71 -3.01
CA ALA A 109 5.05 2.82 -1.89
C ALA A 109 5.68 3.56 -0.69
N ASP A 110 6.33 4.70 -0.93
CA ASP A 110 6.85 5.62 0.08
C ASP A 110 5.73 6.46 0.71
N ASP A 111 4.83 7.05 -0.09
CA ASP A 111 3.63 7.78 0.35
C ASP A 111 2.72 6.91 1.24
N LYS A 112 2.52 5.64 0.88
CA LYS A 112 1.75 4.67 1.69
C LYS A 112 2.56 4.05 2.85
N GLN A 113 3.81 4.46 3.06
CA GLN A 113 4.72 3.95 4.10
C GLN A 113 4.93 2.42 4.06
N LEU A 114 4.67 1.80 2.92
CA LEU A 114 4.85 0.36 2.69
C LEU A 114 6.34 0.04 2.50
N MET A 115 7.03 0.83 1.69
CA MET A 115 8.48 0.75 1.47
C MET A 115 9.14 2.13 1.54
N VAL A 116 9.90 2.36 2.61
CA VAL A 116 10.74 3.56 2.74
C VAL A 116 12.19 3.29 2.33
N GLY A 117 12.91 4.36 1.98
CA GLY A 117 14.35 4.36 1.73
C GLY A 117 15.20 4.47 3.01
N TYR A 118 16.47 4.80 2.83
CA TYR A 118 17.48 4.85 3.87
C TYR A 118 17.70 6.29 4.38
N PRO A 119 18.10 6.52 5.64
CA PRO A 119 18.32 7.87 6.21
C PRO A 119 19.38 8.74 5.52
N ASN A 120 20.14 8.18 4.58
CA ASN A 120 21.10 8.92 3.76
C ASN A 120 20.50 9.52 2.48
N GLY A 121 19.21 9.31 2.21
CA GLY A 121 18.50 9.83 1.04
C GLY A 121 18.49 8.91 -0.19
N ASP A 122 18.82 7.63 -0.02
CA ASP A 122 18.82 6.63 -1.11
C ASP A 122 17.70 5.60 -0.92
N PHE A 123 17.09 5.09 -1.99
CA PHE A 123 16.15 3.97 -1.94
C PHE A 123 16.82 2.61 -2.17
N ARG A 124 17.95 2.60 -2.90
CA ARG A 124 18.69 1.44 -3.41
C ARG A 124 17.83 0.54 -4.31
N PRO A 125 17.26 1.07 -5.41
CA PRO A 125 16.27 0.36 -6.25
C PRO A 125 16.77 -0.98 -6.77
N ASN A 126 18.06 -1.06 -7.15
CA ASN A 126 18.68 -2.24 -7.74
C ASN A 126 19.27 -3.24 -6.71
N ARG A 127 19.18 -2.97 -5.40
CA ARG A 127 19.55 -3.96 -4.37
C ARG A 127 18.41 -4.98 -4.26
N SER A 128 18.74 -6.27 -4.19
CA SER A 128 17.81 -7.32 -3.80
C SER A 128 17.11 -6.99 -2.47
N ILE A 129 15.85 -7.40 -2.31
CA ILE A 129 15.10 -7.34 -1.04
C ILE A 129 15.33 -8.64 -0.24
N THR A 130 15.40 -8.57 1.08
CA THR A 130 15.51 -9.80 1.90
C THR A 130 14.14 -10.43 2.17
N ARG A 131 14.15 -11.70 2.60
CA ARG A 131 12.93 -12.42 3.02
C ARG A 131 12.22 -11.72 4.19
N ALA A 132 12.95 -11.14 5.14
CA ALA A 132 12.41 -10.34 6.24
C ALA A 132 11.88 -8.96 5.80
N GLU A 133 12.52 -8.30 4.84
CA GLU A 133 11.99 -7.07 4.24
C GLU A 133 10.68 -7.34 3.49
N LEU A 134 10.57 -8.42 2.70
CA LEU A 134 9.32 -8.77 2.03
C LEU A 134 8.24 -9.17 3.05
N ALA A 135 8.54 -9.99 4.05
CA ALA A 135 7.60 -10.32 5.12
C ALA A 135 7.05 -9.06 5.81
N SER A 136 7.92 -8.09 6.13
CA SER A 136 7.52 -6.83 6.73
C SER A 136 6.70 -5.94 5.78
N LEU A 137 6.93 -6.02 4.47
CA LEU A 137 6.10 -5.38 3.46
C LEU A 137 4.70 -6.00 3.39
N LEU A 138 4.59 -7.34 3.43
CA LEU A 138 3.31 -8.05 3.40
C LEU A 138 2.44 -7.73 4.63
N VAL A 139 3.04 -7.61 5.82
CA VAL A 139 2.30 -7.21 7.04
C VAL A 139 1.77 -5.77 6.91
N ARG A 140 2.59 -4.82 6.42
CA ARG A 140 2.12 -3.43 6.20
C ARG A 140 1.01 -3.35 5.15
N ALA A 141 1.09 -4.15 4.09
CA ALA A 141 0.08 -4.22 3.04
C ALA A 141 -1.24 -4.83 3.56
N ALA A 142 -1.16 -5.93 4.32
CA ALA A 142 -2.33 -6.55 4.94
C ALA A 142 -2.99 -5.69 6.02
N GLY A 143 -2.25 -4.76 6.64
CA GLY A 143 -2.75 -3.82 7.62
C GLY A 143 -3.33 -4.54 8.85
N HIS A 144 -4.65 -4.42 9.04
CA HIS A 144 -5.38 -5.08 10.14
C HIS A 144 -6.08 -6.39 9.73
N ALA A 145 -5.79 -6.93 8.56
CA ALA A 145 -6.41 -8.18 8.08
C ALA A 145 -5.73 -9.47 8.60
N LEU A 146 -4.53 -9.37 9.18
CA LEU A 146 -3.81 -10.52 9.73
C LEU A 146 -4.24 -10.83 11.18
N PRO A 147 -4.19 -12.11 11.60
CA PRO A 147 -4.26 -12.46 13.01
C PRO A 147 -3.04 -11.90 13.76
N ASN A 148 -3.19 -11.75 15.08
CA ASN A 148 -2.03 -11.62 15.97
C ASN A 148 -1.15 -12.88 15.83
N ALA A 149 0.15 -12.74 16.09
CA ALA A 149 1.04 -13.90 16.19
C ALA A 149 0.62 -14.83 17.34
N GLU A 150 0.75 -16.14 17.14
CA GLU A 150 0.72 -17.14 18.22
C GLU A 150 2.01 -17.08 19.08
N ASP A 151 1.92 -17.60 20.31
CA ASP A 151 3.05 -17.61 21.25
C ASP A 151 4.15 -18.60 20.84
N GLY A 152 5.32 -18.08 20.45
CA GLY A 152 6.53 -18.85 20.20
C GLY A 152 7.36 -18.31 19.03
N GLU A 153 8.60 -18.78 18.91
CA GLU A 153 9.43 -18.51 17.72
C GLU A 153 9.18 -19.62 16.68
N PRO A 154 8.58 -19.32 15.51
CA PRO A 154 8.25 -20.33 14.51
C PRO A 154 9.47 -20.89 13.75
N PHE A 155 10.60 -20.18 13.80
CA PHE A 155 11.82 -20.52 13.05
C PHE A 155 13.07 -20.29 13.91
N THR A 156 14.11 -21.11 13.71
CA THR A 156 15.27 -21.22 14.61
C THR A 156 16.23 -20.02 14.58
N ASP A 157 16.05 -19.09 13.64
CA ASP A 157 16.93 -17.98 13.30
C ASP A 157 16.25 -16.60 13.41
N MET A 158 15.13 -16.52 14.15
CA MET A 158 14.35 -15.30 14.35
C MET A 158 14.51 -14.65 15.73
N ASP A 159 15.10 -15.33 16.72
CA ASP A 159 15.34 -14.77 18.06
C ASP A 159 16.15 -13.47 17.99
N GLY A 160 15.63 -12.42 18.64
CA GLY A 160 16.19 -11.06 18.60
C GLY A 160 16.15 -10.35 17.23
N HIS A 161 15.65 -10.98 16.17
CA HIS A 161 15.64 -10.40 14.84
C HIS A 161 14.52 -9.35 14.68
N TRP A 162 14.83 -8.21 14.05
CA TRP A 162 13.91 -7.04 13.97
C TRP A 162 12.56 -7.33 13.29
N ALA A 163 12.48 -8.38 12.47
CA ALA A 163 11.28 -8.80 11.77
C ALA A 163 10.49 -9.95 12.46
N ALA A 164 10.94 -10.45 13.61
CA ALA A 164 10.35 -11.63 14.29
C ALA A 164 8.82 -11.55 14.41
N ALA A 165 8.29 -10.44 14.94
CA ALA A 165 6.85 -10.24 15.09
C ALA A 165 6.05 -10.22 13.76
N ASN A 166 6.67 -9.76 12.65
CA ASN A 166 6.03 -9.76 11.33
C ASN A 166 6.03 -11.17 10.72
N VAL A 167 7.14 -11.89 10.88
CA VAL A 167 7.31 -13.28 10.45
C VAL A 167 6.35 -14.19 11.24
N ALA A 168 6.23 -14.01 12.55
CA ALA A 168 5.30 -14.77 13.38
C ALA A 168 3.82 -14.54 13.00
N GLN A 169 3.40 -13.30 12.70
CA GLN A 169 2.05 -13.01 12.17
C GLN A 169 1.78 -13.72 10.85
N LEU A 170 2.68 -13.64 9.87
CA LEU A 170 2.50 -14.31 8.57
C LEU A 170 2.55 -15.84 8.68
N SER A 171 3.34 -16.37 9.62
CA SER A 171 3.40 -17.82 9.89
C SER A 171 2.09 -18.30 10.52
N THR A 172 1.55 -17.54 11.47
CA THR A 172 0.22 -17.79 12.08
C THR A 172 -0.90 -17.73 11.03
N ALA A 173 -0.79 -16.80 10.07
CA ALA A 173 -1.71 -16.68 8.94
C ALA A 173 -1.52 -17.76 7.85
N GLY A 174 -0.52 -18.64 7.94
CA GLY A 174 -0.20 -19.64 6.92
C GLY A 174 0.34 -19.07 5.60
N ILE A 175 0.74 -17.79 5.57
CA ILE A 175 1.21 -17.07 4.38
C ILE A 175 2.68 -17.39 4.08
N ILE A 176 3.48 -17.70 5.10
CA ILE A 176 4.89 -18.10 4.98
C ILE A 176 5.15 -19.46 5.63
N GLY A 177 6.28 -20.05 5.26
CA GLY A 177 6.88 -21.18 5.94
C GLY A 177 8.41 -21.08 5.88
N GLY A 178 9.08 -21.89 6.71
CA GLY A 178 10.53 -22.01 6.75
C GLY A 178 11.07 -23.06 5.78
N TYR A 179 12.38 -23.23 5.81
CA TYR A 179 13.09 -24.32 5.12
C TYR A 179 13.08 -25.61 5.96
N VAL A 180 13.48 -26.72 5.36
CA VAL A 180 13.47 -28.08 5.96
C VAL A 180 14.36 -28.20 7.20
N ASP A 181 15.30 -27.28 7.39
CA ASP A 181 16.20 -27.17 8.56
C ASP A 181 15.59 -26.38 9.74
N GLY A 182 14.39 -25.81 9.59
CA GLY A 182 13.73 -24.99 10.60
C GLY A 182 14.04 -23.49 10.52
N SER A 183 14.86 -23.04 9.56
CA SER A 183 15.19 -21.63 9.36
C SER A 183 14.14 -20.87 8.54
N PHE A 184 14.01 -19.56 8.78
CA PHE A 184 13.32 -18.63 7.88
C PHE A 184 14.29 -17.97 6.89
N ARG A 185 15.56 -17.81 7.27
CA ARG A 185 16.63 -17.08 6.58
C ARG A 185 16.26 -15.61 6.32
N PRO A 186 16.06 -14.81 7.38
CA PRO A 186 15.50 -13.46 7.29
C PRO A 186 16.31 -12.50 6.41
N ASP A 187 17.64 -12.57 6.49
CA ASP A 187 18.56 -11.66 5.78
C ASP A 187 18.96 -12.13 4.39
N GLU A 188 18.58 -13.35 3.98
CA GLU A 188 18.82 -13.85 2.62
C GLU A 188 17.92 -13.14 1.60
N ALA A 189 18.44 -12.99 0.38
CA ALA A 189 17.73 -12.33 -0.71
C ALA A 189 16.65 -13.25 -1.31
N ILE A 190 15.40 -12.77 -1.34
CA ILE A 190 14.25 -13.59 -1.75
C ILE A 190 14.16 -13.73 -3.28
N THR A 191 13.76 -14.93 -3.76
CA THR A 191 13.59 -15.17 -5.20
C THR A 191 12.21 -14.70 -5.71
N ARG A 192 12.06 -14.54 -7.03
CA ARG A 192 10.78 -14.21 -7.67
C ARG A 192 9.72 -15.29 -7.43
N ALA A 193 10.11 -16.56 -7.44
CA ALA A 193 9.21 -17.67 -7.12
C ALA A 193 8.77 -17.70 -5.65
N GLU A 194 9.70 -17.47 -4.71
CA GLU A 194 9.37 -17.34 -3.27
C GLU A 194 8.44 -16.15 -3.00
N SER A 195 8.73 -15.00 -3.61
CA SER A 195 7.94 -13.78 -3.47
C SER A 195 6.50 -13.98 -3.94
N VAL A 196 6.30 -14.57 -5.13
CA VAL A 196 4.99 -14.92 -5.67
C VAL A 196 4.24 -15.93 -4.79
N ALA A 197 4.94 -16.94 -4.27
CA ALA A 197 4.32 -17.92 -3.39
C ALA A 197 3.84 -17.33 -2.05
N MET A 198 4.51 -16.30 -1.53
CA MET A 198 4.05 -15.55 -0.34
C MET A 198 2.89 -14.60 -0.69
N LEU A 199 3.03 -13.82 -1.76
CA LEU A 199 2.03 -12.87 -2.23
C LEU A 199 0.69 -13.54 -2.58
N ASN A 200 0.70 -14.63 -3.33
CA ASN A 200 -0.53 -15.34 -3.68
C ASN A 200 -1.26 -15.90 -2.46
N ARG A 201 -0.54 -16.34 -1.42
CA ARG A 201 -1.18 -16.80 -0.17
C ARG A 201 -1.84 -15.65 0.59
N LEU A 202 -1.19 -14.49 0.67
CA LEU A 202 -1.80 -13.27 1.22
C LEU A 202 -3.08 -12.87 0.47
N LEU A 203 -3.09 -13.01 -0.87
CA LEU A 203 -4.22 -12.66 -1.73
C LEU A 203 -5.31 -13.74 -1.84
N GLY A 204 -5.12 -14.92 -1.21
CA GLY A 204 -5.99 -16.09 -1.41
C GLY A 204 -5.99 -16.64 -2.85
N MET A 205 -5.01 -16.27 -3.67
CA MET A 205 -4.91 -16.63 -5.09
C MET A 205 -4.43 -18.07 -5.27
N ASN A 206 -5.37 -18.93 -5.65
CA ASN A 206 -5.07 -20.29 -6.08
C ASN A 206 -4.60 -20.30 -7.54
N GLY A 207 -3.57 -21.12 -7.81
CA GLY A 207 -2.99 -21.28 -9.13
C GLY A 207 -3.68 -22.35 -9.97
N ASP A 208 -3.74 -22.13 -11.29
CA ASP A 208 -4.05 -23.19 -12.26
C ASP A 208 -2.79 -24.06 -12.46
N SER A 209 -2.90 -25.37 -12.29
CA SER A 209 -1.83 -26.36 -12.53
C SER A 209 -1.91 -27.00 -13.91
N ASP A 210 -3.01 -26.82 -14.62
CA ASP A 210 -3.43 -27.64 -15.76
C ASP A 210 -3.37 -26.83 -17.07
N SER A 211 -3.40 -25.50 -17.00
CA SER A 211 -3.08 -24.62 -18.13
C SER A 211 -1.62 -24.78 -18.59
N ALA A 212 -1.38 -24.55 -19.88
CA ALA A 212 -0.07 -24.70 -20.51
C ALA A 212 0.93 -23.61 -20.07
N PRO A 213 2.25 -23.91 -19.98
CA PRO A 213 3.23 -22.99 -19.41
C PRO A 213 3.30 -21.64 -20.11
N LEU A 214 3.17 -20.56 -19.34
CA LEU A 214 3.35 -19.18 -19.82
C LEU A 214 4.83 -18.84 -20.13
N TYR A 215 5.79 -19.58 -19.56
CA TYR A 215 7.22 -19.29 -19.65
C TYR A 215 8.04 -20.54 -19.94
N SER A 216 9.12 -20.35 -20.70
CA SER A 216 10.01 -21.42 -21.16
C SER A 216 10.84 -22.08 -20.06
N ASP A 217 11.11 -21.35 -18.96
CA ASP A 217 11.92 -21.77 -17.82
C ASP A 217 11.11 -22.27 -16.62
N VAL A 218 9.78 -22.18 -16.66
CA VAL A 218 8.87 -22.64 -15.59
C VAL A 218 8.03 -23.84 -16.07
N PRO A 219 8.59 -25.05 -16.13
CA PRO A 219 7.84 -26.25 -16.53
C PRO A 219 6.79 -26.63 -15.47
N ALA A 220 5.75 -27.38 -15.87
CA ALA A 220 4.65 -27.80 -14.98
C ALA A 220 5.07 -28.55 -13.69
N ARG A 221 6.28 -29.14 -13.67
CA ARG A 221 6.87 -29.78 -12.47
C ARG A 221 7.54 -28.80 -11.50
N HIS A 222 7.59 -27.51 -11.81
CA HIS A 222 8.21 -26.49 -10.97
C HIS A 222 7.35 -26.25 -9.73
N TRP A 223 7.95 -26.19 -8.54
CA TRP A 223 7.20 -26.12 -7.28
C TRP A 223 6.27 -24.90 -7.20
N ALA A 224 6.67 -23.77 -7.80
CA ALA A 224 5.89 -22.53 -7.88
C ALA A 224 5.04 -22.40 -9.16
N TYR A 225 4.94 -23.43 -10.02
CA TYR A 225 4.33 -23.35 -11.36
C TYR A 225 2.96 -22.66 -11.35
N ALA A 226 2.01 -23.23 -10.60
CA ALA A 226 0.65 -22.72 -10.53
C ALA A 226 0.56 -21.30 -9.93
N ALA A 227 1.41 -20.99 -8.93
CA ALA A 227 1.46 -19.66 -8.33
C ALA A 227 1.98 -18.61 -9.31
N ILE A 228 3.01 -18.94 -10.09
CA ILE A 228 3.53 -18.10 -11.19
C ILE A 228 2.44 -17.88 -12.25
N GLN A 229 1.73 -18.93 -12.68
CA GLN A 229 0.63 -18.79 -13.66
C GLN A 229 -0.50 -17.86 -13.19
N ALA A 230 -0.83 -17.84 -11.89
CA ALA A 230 -1.84 -16.93 -11.35
C ALA A 230 -1.34 -15.49 -11.13
N ALA A 231 -0.06 -15.32 -10.78
CA ALA A 231 0.53 -13.99 -10.56
C ALA A 231 0.83 -13.23 -11.86
N SER A 232 0.96 -13.94 -12.98
CA SER A 232 1.44 -13.38 -14.24
C SER A 232 0.39 -12.66 -15.09
N ILE A 233 0.69 -11.41 -15.43
CA ILE A 233 -0.05 -10.62 -16.42
C ILE A 233 0.07 -11.31 -17.78
N ARG A 234 -1.08 -11.60 -18.40
CA ARG A 234 -1.14 -12.18 -19.75
C ARG A 234 -0.95 -11.07 -20.79
N SER A 235 0.20 -11.07 -21.44
CA SER A 235 0.53 -10.25 -22.63
C SER A 235 0.06 -10.92 -23.92
#